data_AF-A0A090LDZ3-F1
#
_entry.id   AF-A0A090LDZ3-F1
#
_cell.length_a   1.000
_cell.length_b   1.000
_cell.length_c   1.000
_cell.angle_alpha   90.00
_cell.angle_beta   90.00
_cell.angle_gamma   90.00
#
_symmetry.space_group_name_H-M   'P 1'
#
loop_
_entity.id
_entity.type
_entity.pdbx_description
1 polymer ?
#
loop_
_entity_poly.entity_id
_entity_poly.type
_entity_poly.pdbx_seq_one_letter_code
_entity_poly.pdbx_strand_id
1 'polypeptide(L)'
;MKILNKNYSILKLIEKIEKYGHLLEEKDFKQSEIFININQISQDQFKYGYDHYHHYLHTYCLRDYHSFDYNFLEAKADYIRLNFFDGSCVVRRQFLIQHFNKFSQRLSDPDCCNVREIMINNISIFHFRCALKYYYALNVSINLHNVTELYRLCEEFKIEGSFKKQVINYIIKYFSKITKTQGFFKNLYFFENGSLRILLQNKSENCSQEDYIDIHRMIAFSKWKLVGGFNTTILNPLLVNN
;
A
#
# COMPACT_ATOMS: atom_id res chain seq x y z
N MET A 1 22.20 32.29 -3.71
CA MET A 1 20.87 32.64 -4.25
C MET A 1 20.18 31.48 -5.00
N LYS A 2 20.81 30.81 -5.98
CA LYS A 2 20.20 29.67 -6.72
C LYS A 2 19.78 28.47 -5.85
N ILE A 3 20.59 28.08 -4.86
CA ILE A 3 20.28 26.95 -3.94
C ILE A 3 19.09 27.26 -3.04
N LEU A 4 19.02 28.48 -2.51
CA LEU A 4 17.91 28.93 -1.65
C LEU A 4 16.57 28.88 -2.40
N ASN A 5 16.57 29.35 -3.66
CA ASN A 5 15.40 29.30 -4.53
C ASN A 5 14.99 27.86 -4.87
N LYS A 6 15.96 26.96 -5.10
CA LYS A 6 15.67 25.54 -5.36
C LYS A 6 15.07 24.86 -4.12
N ASN A 7 15.63 25.09 -2.93
CA ASN A 7 15.11 24.54 -1.68
C ASN A 7 13.69 25.03 -1.37
N TYR A 8 13.43 26.33 -1.53
CA TYR A 8 12.09 26.89 -1.38
C TYR A 8 11.09 26.28 -2.37
N SER A 9 11.52 26.01 -3.60
CA SER A 9 10.69 25.34 -4.60
C SER A 9 10.35 23.91 -4.18
N ILE A 10 11.30 23.15 -3.65
CA ILE A 10 11.07 21.80 -3.11
C ILE A 10 10.07 21.81 -1.95
N LEU A 11 10.18 22.77 -1.02
CA LEU A 11 9.23 22.92 0.08
C LEU A 11 7.80 23.14 -0.43
N LYS A 12 7.62 24.03 -1.43
CA LYS A 12 6.31 24.23 -2.08
C LYS A 12 5.76 22.97 -2.74
N LEU A 13 6.63 22.12 -3.29
CA LEU A 13 6.22 20.85 -3.89
C LEU A 13 5.71 19.89 -2.80
N ILE A 14 6.38 19.81 -1.65
CA ILE A 14 5.93 19.01 -0.51
C ILE A 14 4.57 19.51 -0.01
N GLU A 15 4.40 20.83 0.18
CA GLU A 15 3.11 21.41 0.60
C GLU A 15 1.98 21.09 -0.39
N LYS A 16 2.26 21.10 -1.69
CA LYS A 16 1.29 20.67 -2.71
C LYS A 16 0.96 19.18 -2.59
N ILE A 17 1.92 18.30 -2.35
CA ILE A 17 1.67 16.87 -2.11
C ILE A 17 0.81 16.67 -0.86
N GLU A 18 1.10 17.38 0.22
CA GLU A 18 0.34 17.31 1.45
C GLU A 18 -1.11 17.77 1.25
N LYS A 19 -1.31 18.86 0.49
CA LYS A 19 -2.62 19.46 0.24
C LYS A 19 -3.46 18.70 -0.78
N TYR A 20 -2.86 18.25 -1.88
CA TYR A 20 -3.56 17.69 -3.03
C TYR A 20 -3.33 16.18 -3.22
N GLY A 21 -2.49 15.57 -2.38
CA GLY A 21 -2.14 14.14 -2.46
C GLY A 21 -1.01 13.80 -3.44
N HIS A 22 -0.76 14.61 -4.47
CA HIS A 22 0.32 14.40 -5.44
C HIS A 22 0.65 15.65 -6.27
N LEU A 23 1.69 15.54 -7.12
CA LEU A 23 2.08 16.56 -8.12
C LEU A 23 1.88 16.11 -9.58
N LEU A 24 1.37 14.91 -9.77
CA LEU A 24 1.25 14.26 -11.07
C LEU A 24 -0.01 14.72 -11.83
N GLU A 25 0.04 14.67 -13.16
CA GLU A 25 -1.12 14.90 -14.01
C GLU A 25 -1.99 13.64 -14.14
N GLU A 26 -3.26 13.77 -14.51
CA GLU A 26 -4.13 12.59 -14.71
C GLU A 26 -3.58 11.59 -15.73
N LYS A 27 -2.89 12.08 -16.77
CA LYS A 27 -2.25 11.22 -17.78
C LYS A 27 -1.20 10.30 -17.16
N ASP A 28 -0.50 10.77 -16.11
CA ASP A 28 0.49 9.96 -15.41
C ASP A 28 -0.15 8.77 -14.71
N PHE A 29 -1.32 8.96 -14.13
CA PHE A 29 -2.08 7.87 -13.49
C PHE A 29 -2.56 6.86 -14.53
N LYS A 30 -3.20 7.33 -15.61
CA LYS A 30 -3.71 6.46 -16.69
C LYS A 30 -2.60 5.63 -17.34
N GLN A 31 -1.44 6.23 -17.61
CA GLN A 31 -0.30 5.54 -18.23
C GLN A 31 0.49 4.63 -17.27
N SER A 32 0.28 4.81 -15.97
CA SER A 32 0.95 4.01 -14.95
C SER A 32 0.04 2.94 -14.36
N GLU A 33 -1.20 2.81 -14.81
CA GLU A 33 -2.06 1.71 -14.37
C GLU A 33 -1.65 0.40 -15.05
N ILE A 34 -1.51 -0.67 -14.26
CA ILE A 34 -1.33 -2.03 -14.78
C ILE A 34 -2.48 -2.92 -14.30
N PHE A 35 -2.98 -3.75 -15.21
CA PHE A 35 -3.89 -4.83 -14.86
C PHE A 35 -3.11 -6.12 -14.79
N ILE A 36 -3.08 -6.72 -13.61
CA ILE A 36 -2.57 -8.08 -13.47
C ILE A 36 -3.67 -9.00 -13.96
N ASN A 37 -3.45 -9.55 -15.15
CA ASN A 37 -4.36 -10.49 -15.76
C ASN A 37 -4.14 -11.88 -15.16
N ILE A 38 -5.23 -12.58 -14.86
CA ILE A 38 -5.24 -13.98 -14.39
C ILE A 38 -4.47 -14.95 -15.31
N ASN A 39 -4.25 -14.60 -16.57
CA ASN A 39 -3.43 -15.39 -17.49
C ASN A 39 -1.93 -15.38 -17.13
N GLN A 40 -1.50 -14.51 -16.20
CA GLN A 40 -0.11 -14.38 -15.76
C GLN A 40 0.21 -15.18 -14.48
N ILE A 41 -0.78 -15.85 -13.88
CA ILE A 41 -0.57 -16.74 -12.73
C ILE A 41 -0.46 -18.20 -13.22
N SER A 42 0.20 -19.06 -12.43
CA SER A 42 0.31 -20.48 -12.79
C SER A 42 -1.07 -21.15 -12.81
N GLN A 43 -1.22 -22.20 -13.62
CA GLN A 43 -2.48 -22.94 -13.72
C GLN A 43 -2.93 -23.50 -12.35
N ASP A 44 -2.00 -23.97 -11.54
CA ASP A 44 -2.29 -24.46 -10.18
C ASP A 44 -2.78 -23.34 -9.26
N GLN A 45 -2.13 -22.16 -9.30
CA GLN A 45 -2.56 -21.01 -8.51
C GLN A 45 -3.95 -20.52 -8.98
N PHE A 46 -4.19 -20.52 -10.29
CA PHE A 46 -5.47 -20.16 -10.87
C PHE A 46 -6.58 -21.09 -10.37
N LYS A 47 -6.40 -22.40 -10.54
CA LYS A 47 -7.41 -23.39 -10.14
C LYS A 47 -7.70 -23.31 -8.65
N TYR A 48 -6.66 -23.30 -7.81
CA TYR A 48 -6.81 -23.19 -6.36
C TYR A 48 -7.57 -21.90 -5.96
N GLY A 49 -7.15 -20.75 -6.49
CA GLY A 49 -7.78 -19.47 -6.21
C GLY A 49 -9.25 -19.42 -6.62
N TYR A 50 -9.53 -19.89 -7.84
CA TYR A 50 -10.86 -19.88 -8.44
C TYR A 50 -11.83 -20.81 -7.69
N ASP A 51 -11.39 -22.01 -7.31
CA ASP A 51 -12.21 -22.95 -6.52
C ASP A 51 -12.56 -22.35 -5.14
N HIS A 52 -11.60 -21.70 -4.49
CA HIS A 52 -11.85 -21.02 -3.22
C HIS A 52 -12.78 -19.80 -3.35
N TYR A 53 -12.70 -19.08 -4.46
CA TYR A 53 -13.61 -17.98 -4.75
C TYR A 53 -15.04 -18.46 -4.97
N HIS A 54 -15.23 -19.51 -5.78
CA HIS A 54 -16.54 -20.13 -5.99
C HIS A 54 -17.15 -20.67 -4.70
N HIS A 55 -16.34 -21.33 -3.88
CA HIS A 55 -16.80 -21.80 -2.57
C HIS A 55 -17.28 -20.62 -1.71
N TYR A 56 -16.58 -19.49 -1.71
CA TYR A 56 -17.00 -18.28 -1.01
C TYR A 56 -18.34 -17.74 -1.52
N LEU A 57 -18.49 -17.62 -2.84
CA LEU A 57 -19.74 -17.16 -3.46
C LEU A 57 -20.92 -18.04 -3.10
N HIS A 58 -20.77 -19.35 -3.26
CA HIS A 58 -21.82 -20.33 -2.95
C HIS A 58 -22.17 -20.31 -1.46
N THR A 59 -21.15 -20.30 -0.59
CA THR A 59 -21.33 -20.30 0.87
C THR A 59 -22.13 -19.10 1.35
N TYR A 60 -21.94 -17.92 0.76
CA TYR A 60 -22.60 -16.68 1.16
C TYR A 60 -23.74 -16.25 0.24
N CYS A 61 -24.13 -17.09 -0.74
CA CYS A 61 -25.14 -16.78 -1.75
C CYS A 61 -24.89 -15.44 -2.48
N LEU A 62 -23.63 -15.14 -2.77
CA LEU A 62 -23.21 -13.88 -3.38
C LEU A 62 -23.24 -13.94 -4.90
N ARG A 63 -23.41 -12.77 -5.53
CA ARG A 63 -23.28 -12.61 -6.97
C ARG A 63 -21.89 -12.05 -7.31
N ASP A 64 -21.31 -12.53 -8.41
CA ASP A 64 -19.92 -12.29 -8.81
C ASP A 64 -19.49 -10.82 -8.82
N TYR A 65 -20.37 -9.92 -9.23
CA TYR A 65 -20.06 -8.51 -9.47
C TYR A 65 -20.00 -7.65 -8.19
N HIS A 66 -20.55 -8.12 -7.06
CA HIS A 66 -20.56 -7.40 -5.77
C HIS A 66 -19.98 -8.22 -4.61
N SER A 67 -19.32 -9.34 -4.90
CA SER A 67 -18.89 -10.31 -3.89
C SER A 67 -17.95 -9.75 -2.83
N PHE A 68 -17.26 -8.64 -3.13
CA PHE A 68 -16.40 -7.91 -2.20
C PHE A 68 -16.98 -6.58 -1.71
N ASP A 69 -18.22 -6.23 -2.03
CA ASP A 69 -18.80 -4.95 -1.61
C ASP A 69 -19.51 -5.06 -0.25
N TYR A 70 -19.78 -6.28 0.21
CA TYR A 70 -20.46 -6.55 1.48
C TYR A 70 -19.51 -6.36 2.68
N ASN A 71 -19.87 -5.42 3.56
CA ASN A 71 -19.11 -5.05 4.76
C ASN A 71 -19.62 -5.69 6.06
N PHE A 72 -20.66 -6.53 6.00
CA PHE A 72 -21.37 -7.00 7.20
C PHE A 72 -21.60 -8.52 7.24
N LEU A 73 -20.86 -9.29 6.45
CA LEU A 73 -20.99 -10.75 6.44
C LEU A 73 -20.53 -11.33 7.79
N GLU A 74 -21.36 -12.20 8.37
CA GLU A 74 -21.00 -12.97 9.56
C GLU A 74 -20.07 -14.13 9.20
N ALA A 75 -19.17 -14.51 10.11
CA ALA A 75 -18.29 -15.65 9.88
C ALA A 75 -19.05 -16.98 9.98
N LYS A 76 -19.21 -17.68 8.85
CA LYS A 76 -19.67 -19.08 8.80
C LYS A 76 -18.57 -20.07 9.23
N ALA A 77 -18.93 -21.36 9.37
CA ALA A 77 -17.97 -22.42 9.69
C ALA A 77 -16.74 -22.38 8.75
N ASP A 78 -15.54 -22.51 9.30
CA ASP A 78 -14.23 -22.38 8.62
C ASP A 78 -13.89 -20.99 8.06
N TYR A 79 -14.74 -19.98 8.22
CA TYR A 79 -14.45 -18.60 7.87
C TYR A 79 -14.08 -17.77 9.09
N ILE A 80 -13.31 -16.72 8.85
CA ILE A 80 -12.96 -15.70 9.84
C ILE A 80 -13.34 -14.35 9.26
N ARG A 81 -13.96 -13.52 10.09
CA ARG A 81 -14.24 -12.13 9.79
C ARG A 81 -13.02 -11.27 10.15
N LEU A 82 -12.52 -10.52 9.18
CA LEU A 82 -11.49 -9.52 9.36
C LEU A 82 -12.17 -8.15 9.42
N ASN A 83 -12.06 -7.49 10.56
CA ASN A 83 -12.66 -6.19 10.82
C ASN A 83 -11.58 -5.10 10.66
N PHE A 84 -11.71 -4.29 9.62
CA PHE A 84 -10.84 -3.15 9.31
C PHE A 84 -11.49 -1.85 9.84
N PHE A 85 -10.71 -0.76 9.89
CA PHE A 85 -11.25 0.54 10.30
C PHE A 85 -12.30 1.10 9.32
N ASP A 86 -12.29 0.67 8.07
CA ASP A 86 -13.14 1.14 6.97
C ASP A 86 -14.05 0.05 6.37
N GLY A 87 -14.17 -1.12 7.03
CA GLY A 87 -15.09 -2.17 6.60
C GLY A 87 -14.77 -3.53 7.19
N SER A 88 -15.43 -4.58 6.71
CA SER A 88 -15.06 -5.96 7.05
C SER A 88 -15.17 -6.92 5.86
N CYS A 89 -14.43 -8.01 5.90
CA CYS A 89 -14.59 -9.11 4.95
C CYS A 89 -14.44 -10.46 5.67
N VAL A 90 -15.01 -11.50 5.10
CA VAL A 90 -14.87 -12.87 5.60
C VAL A 90 -13.99 -13.68 4.65
N VAL A 91 -13.04 -14.42 5.21
CA VAL A 91 -12.08 -15.22 4.45
C VAL A 91 -12.00 -16.60 5.08
N ARG A 92 -11.89 -17.64 4.25
CA ARG A 92 -11.70 -19.01 4.74
C ARG A 92 -10.37 -19.10 5.49
N ARG A 93 -10.37 -19.68 6.70
CA ARG A 93 -9.21 -19.76 7.60
C ARG A 93 -7.98 -20.33 6.91
N GLN A 94 -8.12 -21.49 6.25
CA GLN A 94 -7.01 -22.14 5.55
C GLN A 94 -6.41 -21.26 4.44
N PHE A 95 -7.28 -20.56 3.69
CA PHE A 95 -6.85 -19.66 2.63
C PHE A 95 -6.07 -18.47 3.17
N LEU A 96 -6.52 -17.92 4.31
CA LEU A 96 -5.83 -16.83 5.00
C LEU A 96 -4.44 -17.26 5.50
N ILE A 97 -4.34 -18.46 6.11
CA ILE A 97 -3.06 -19.02 6.58
C ILE A 97 -2.08 -19.22 5.42
N GLN A 98 -2.57 -19.72 4.28
CA GLN A 98 -1.73 -20.06 3.13
C GLN A 98 -1.10 -18.83 2.44
N HIS A 99 -1.82 -17.71 2.38
CA HIS A 99 -1.38 -16.54 1.61
C HIS A 99 -0.91 -15.35 2.47
N PHE A 100 -1.29 -15.32 3.75
CA PHE A 100 -1.02 -14.21 4.66
C PHE A 100 -0.37 -14.75 5.94
N ASN A 101 0.95 -14.97 5.88
CA ASN A 101 1.71 -15.67 6.92
C ASN A 101 1.61 -15.05 8.31
N LYS A 102 1.24 -13.77 8.45
CA LYS A 102 0.93 -13.15 9.76
C LYS A 102 -0.10 -13.95 10.56
N PHE A 103 -1.05 -14.59 9.89
CA PHE A 103 -2.13 -15.31 10.56
C PHE A 103 -1.82 -16.77 10.87
N SER A 104 -0.73 -17.33 10.34
CA SER A 104 -0.42 -18.76 10.48
C SER A 104 -0.28 -19.17 11.96
N GLN A 105 0.52 -18.45 12.73
CA GLN A 105 0.74 -18.77 14.16
C GLN A 105 -0.56 -18.75 14.96
N ARG A 106 -1.42 -17.75 14.75
CA ARG A 106 -2.65 -17.58 15.52
C ARG A 106 -3.76 -18.54 15.09
N LEU A 107 -3.78 -18.97 13.83
CA LEU A 107 -4.91 -19.72 13.28
C LEU A 107 -4.64 -21.20 13.05
N SER A 108 -3.37 -21.61 13.04
CA SER A 108 -2.95 -23.01 12.98
C SER A 108 -2.94 -23.68 14.35
N ASP A 109 -3.04 -22.91 15.44
CA ASP A 109 -3.16 -23.45 16.80
C ASP A 109 -4.54 -24.13 17.00
N PRO A 110 -4.58 -25.43 17.36
CA PRO A 110 -5.83 -26.14 17.66
C PRO A 110 -6.69 -25.44 18.72
N ASP A 111 -6.07 -24.77 19.70
CA ASP A 111 -6.78 -24.06 20.77
C ASP A 111 -7.43 -22.77 20.27
N CYS A 112 -6.99 -22.27 19.11
CA CYS A 112 -7.56 -21.10 18.44
C CYS A 112 -8.65 -21.45 17.41
N CYS A 113 -9.18 -22.68 17.42
CA CYS A 113 -10.29 -23.10 16.55
C CYS A 113 -11.54 -22.23 16.70
N ASN A 114 -11.76 -21.62 17.87
CA ASN A 114 -12.91 -20.75 18.16
C ASN A 114 -12.75 -19.29 17.70
N VAL A 115 -11.57 -18.89 17.19
CA VAL A 115 -11.38 -17.52 16.69
C VAL A 115 -12.25 -17.31 15.45
N ARG A 116 -13.30 -16.49 15.58
CA ARG A 116 -14.20 -16.13 14.47
C ARG A 116 -13.92 -14.76 13.88
N GLU A 117 -13.27 -13.88 14.63
CA GLU A 117 -13.01 -12.50 14.21
C GLU A 117 -11.60 -12.02 14.56
N ILE A 118 -11.03 -11.15 13.72
CA ILE A 118 -9.75 -10.50 13.94
C ILE A 118 -9.85 -9.02 13.57
N MET A 119 -9.39 -8.14 14.48
CA MET A 119 -9.29 -6.70 14.24
C MET A 119 -8.00 -6.35 13.49
N ILE A 120 -8.11 -5.49 12.48
CA ILE A 120 -7.03 -4.96 11.65
C ILE A 120 -7.13 -3.43 11.62
N ASN A 121 -6.27 -2.76 12.39
CA ASN A 121 -6.44 -1.31 12.61
C ASN A 121 -5.69 -0.43 11.60
N ASN A 122 -4.68 -0.99 10.93
CA ASN A 122 -3.65 -0.20 10.27
C ASN A 122 -3.65 -0.30 8.74
N ILE A 123 -4.51 -1.14 8.18
CA ILE A 123 -4.64 -1.36 6.74
C ILE A 123 -6.10 -1.14 6.36
N SER A 124 -6.34 -0.50 5.22
CA SER A 124 -7.69 -0.35 4.67
C SER A 124 -8.16 -1.65 4.02
N ILE A 125 -9.45 -1.96 4.16
CA ILE A 125 -10.07 -3.10 3.53
C ILE A 125 -9.94 -3.08 2.01
N PHE A 126 -9.88 -1.90 1.39
CA PHE A 126 -9.74 -1.76 -0.05
C PHE A 126 -8.45 -2.43 -0.57
N HIS A 127 -7.33 -2.16 0.10
CA HIS A 127 -6.03 -2.74 -0.24
C HIS A 127 -6.00 -4.24 0.04
N PHE A 128 -6.61 -4.67 1.15
CA PHE A 128 -6.72 -6.09 1.47
C PHE A 128 -7.56 -6.86 0.45
N ARG A 129 -8.70 -6.31 0.03
CA ARG A 129 -9.54 -6.87 -1.04
C ARG A 129 -8.79 -6.96 -2.36
N CYS A 130 -7.92 -6.00 -2.67
CA CYS A 130 -7.06 -6.09 -3.85
C CYS A 130 -6.13 -7.32 -3.79
N ALA A 131 -5.42 -7.53 -2.67
CA ALA A 131 -4.59 -8.72 -2.51
C ALA A 131 -5.42 -10.02 -2.53
N LEU A 132 -6.57 -10.02 -1.87
CA LEU A 132 -7.48 -11.17 -1.81
C LEU A 132 -8.01 -11.55 -3.20
N LYS A 133 -8.44 -10.56 -4.00
CA LYS A 133 -8.88 -10.75 -5.39
C LYS A 133 -7.79 -11.39 -6.25
N TYR A 134 -6.54 -10.98 -6.09
CA TYR A 134 -5.41 -11.60 -6.80
C TYR A 134 -5.29 -13.09 -6.49
N TYR A 135 -5.35 -13.46 -5.20
CA TYR A 135 -5.26 -14.86 -4.79
C TYR A 135 -6.49 -15.68 -5.16
N TYR A 136 -7.65 -15.04 -5.30
CA TYR A 136 -8.87 -15.63 -5.84
C TYR A 136 -8.89 -15.73 -7.38
N ALA A 137 -7.75 -15.50 -8.02
CA ALA A 137 -7.63 -15.54 -9.47
C ALA A 137 -8.62 -14.58 -10.17
N LEU A 138 -8.75 -13.37 -9.64
CA LEU A 138 -9.45 -12.26 -10.25
C LEU A 138 -8.47 -11.19 -10.70
N ASN A 139 -8.86 -10.45 -11.75
CA ASN A 139 -8.06 -9.33 -12.23
C ASN A 139 -7.97 -8.23 -11.17
N VAL A 140 -6.77 -7.66 -11.01
CA VAL A 140 -6.52 -6.56 -10.07
C VAL A 140 -5.75 -5.44 -10.76
N SER A 141 -6.05 -4.21 -10.38
CA SER A 141 -5.32 -3.02 -10.84
C SER A 141 -4.27 -2.63 -9.81
N ILE A 142 -3.02 -2.46 -10.25
CA ILE A 142 -1.96 -1.79 -9.49
C ILE A 142 -1.70 -0.44 -10.16
N ASN A 143 -1.74 0.61 -9.35
CA ASN A 143 -1.55 1.99 -9.82
C ASN A 143 -0.86 2.85 -8.75
N LEU A 144 -0.59 4.10 -9.11
CA LEU A 144 0.12 5.04 -8.23
C LEU A 144 -0.66 5.38 -6.94
N HIS A 145 -1.99 5.21 -6.92
CA HIS A 145 -2.79 5.47 -5.72
C HIS A 145 -2.67 4.35 -4.70
N ASN A 146 -2.59 3.09 -5.13
CA ASN A 146 -2.68 1.95 -4.23
C ASN A 146 -1.34 1.26 -3.94
N VAL A 147 -0.33 1.38 -4.81
CA VAL A 147 0.84 0.48 -4.75
C VAL A 147 1.65 0.60 -3.46
N THR A 148 1.76 1.79 -2.88
CA THR A 148 2.51 2.00 -1.63
C THR A 148 1.84 1.30 -0.44
N GLU A 149 0.52 1.39 -0.37
CA GLU A 149 -0.29 0.66 0.62
C GLU A 149 -0.31 -0.85 0.36
N LEU A 150 -0.31 -1.29 -0.91
CA LEU A 150 -0.17 -2.71 -1.25
C LEU A 150 1.20 -3.28 -0.82
N TYR A 151 2.27 -2.51 -0.96
CA TYR A 151 3.60 -2.93 -0.48
C TYR A 151 3.62 -3.02 1.04
N ARG A 152 3.13 -2.00 1.73
CA ARG A 152 2.96 -2.01 3.18
C ARG A 152 2.14 -3.21 3.65
N LEU A 153 1.04 -3.51 2.95
CA LEU A 153 0.20 -4.66 3.23
C LEU A 153 1.00 -5.97 3.11
N CYS A 154 1.84 -6.11 2.09
CA CYS A 154 2.70 -7.28 1.93
C CYS A 154 3.67 -7.44 3.10
N GLU A 155 4.30 -6.35 3.55
CA GLU A 155 5.20 -6.38 4.72
C GLU A 155 4.43 -6.69 6.02
N GLU A 156 3.29 -6.04 6.25
CA GLU A 156 2.51 -6.21 7.49
C GLU A 156 1.89 -7.61 7.64
N PHE A 157 1.44 -8.22 6.52
CA PHE A 157 0.84 -9.55 6.51
C PHE A 157 1.80 -10.67 6.14
N LYS A 158 3.09 -10.34 5.91
CA LYS A 158 4.13 -11.28 5.49
C LYS A 158 3.71 -12.06 4.23
N ILE A 159 3.15 -11.34 3.26
CA ILE A 159 2.75 -11.91 1.97
C ILE A 159 4.01 -12.11 1.14
N GLU A 160 4.22 -13.32 0.65
CA GLU A 160 5.38 -13.67 -0.16
C GLU A 160 4.96 -14.17 -1.55
N GLY A 161 5.94 -14.29 -2.45
CA GLY A 161 5.75 -14.84 -3.78
C GLY A 161 5.27 -13.85 -4.84
N SER A 162 4.41 -14.33 -5.74
CA SER A 162 4.12 -13.66 -7.02
C SER A 162 3.45 -12.29 -6.84
N PHE A 163 2.52 -12.14 -5.89
CA PHE A 163 1.86 -10.84 -5.64
C PHE A 163 2.84 -9.75 -5.20
N LYS A 164 3.61 -10.01 -4.13
CA LYS A 164 4.62 -9.07 -3.62
C LYS A 164 5.66 -8.73 -4.68
N LYS A 165 6.07 -9.70 -5.51
CA LYS A 165 6.97 -9.47 -6.64
C LYS A 165 6.38 -8.49 -7.66
N GLN A 166 5.10 -8.63 -8.02
CA GLN A 166 4.43 -7.70 -8.95
C GLN A 166 4.36 -6.28 -8.37
N VAL A 167 4.02 -6.15 -7.08
CA VAL A 167 4.01 -4.86 -6.36
C VAL A 167 5.40 -4.21 -6.37
N ILE A 168 6.45 -4.96 -6.03
CA ILE A 168 7.84 -4.46 -6.04
C ILE A 168 8.26 -4.05 -7.44
N ASN A 169 8.01 -4.88 -8.46
CA ASN A 169 8.35 -4.57 -9.85
C ASN A 169 7.67 -3.28 -10.32
N TYR A 170 6.40 -3.10 -9.96
CA TYR A 170 5.69 -1.85 -10.24
C TYR A 170 6.39 -0.66 -9.59
N ILE A 171 6.74 -0.77 -8.31
CA ILE A 171 7.41 0.32 -7.58
C ILE A 171 8.74 0.69 -8.21
N ILE A 172 9.55 -0.31 -8.58
CA ILE A 172 10.83 -0.08 -9.26
C ILE A 172 10.62 0.67 -10.59
N LYS A 173 9.63 0.24 -11.38
CA LYS A 173 9.31 0.83 -12.69
C LYS A 173 8.85 2.28 -12.58
N TYR A 174 8.00 2.60 -11.61
CA TYR A 174 7.38 3.92 -11.46
C TYR A 174 7.92 4.74 -10.29
N PHE A 175 9.12 4.41 -9.79
CA PHE A 175 9.67 4.97 -8.56
C PHE A 175 9.65 6.51 -8.50
N SER A 176 10.15 7.19 -9.53
CA SER A 176 10.16 8.67 -9.61
C SER A 176 8.77 9.31 -9.59
N LYS A 177 7.74 8.60 -10.08
CA LYS A 177 6.34 9.08 -9.98
C LYS A 177 5.80 8.85 -8.58
N ILE A 178 6.08 7.69 -7.98
CA ILE A 178 5.62 7.34 -6.64
C ILE A 178 6.14 8.32 -5.59
N THR A 179 7.40 8.78 -5.70
CA THR A 179 7.97 9.78 -4.78
C THR A 179 7.28 11.14 -4.81
N LYS A 180 6.44 11.39 -5.81
CA LYS A 180 5.61 12.61 -5.97
C LYS A 180 4.18 12.43 -5.43
N THR A 181 3.93 11.37 -4.65
CA THR A 181 2.63 11.06 -4.03
C THR A 181 2.72 11.10 -2.51
N GLN A 182 1.59 11.40 -1.85
CA GLN A 182 1.49 11.40 -0.39
C GLN A 182 1.66 9.99 0.18
N GLY A 183 1.25 8.96 -0.56
CA GLY A 183 1.41 7.56 -0.16
C GLY A 183 2.88 7.18 0.06
N PHE A 184 3.81 7.73 -0.73
CA PHE A 184 5.25 7.53 -0.52
C PHE A 184 5.71 8.10 0.82
N PHE A 185 5.37 9.36 1.14
CA PHE A 185 5.81 9.99 2.38
C PHE A 185 5.17 9.37 3.63
N LYS A 186 3.88 9.01 3.56
CA LYS A 186 3.18 8.29 4.65
C LYS A 186 3.81 6.93 4.95
N ASN A 187 4.39 6.28 3.94
CA ASN A 187 4.96 4.94 4.05
C ASN A 187 6.49 4.93 3.92
N LEU A 188 7.15 6.08 4.12
CA LEU A 188 8.59 6.24 3.90
C LEU A 188 9.42 5.23 4.72
N TYR A 189 8.97 4.88 5.92
CA TYR A 189 9.59 3.86 6.76
C TYR A 189 9.86 2.54 6.02
N PHE A 190 8.91 2.08 5.20
CA PHE A 190 9.04 0.83 4.43
C PHE A 190 10.04 0.95 3.29
N PHE A 191 10.21 2.15 2.74
CA PHE A 191 11.27 2.42 1.75
C PHE A 191 12.64 2.52 2.40
N GLU A 192 12.74 2.96 3.65
CA GLU A 192 14.04 3.12 4.33
C GLU A 192 14.55 1.85 4.99
N ASN A 193 13.63 0.97 5.43
CA ASN A 193 13.97 -0.21 6.24
C ASN A 193 13.62 -1.54 5.55
N GLY A 194 12.85 -1.50 4.44
CA GLY A 194 12.46 -2.69 3.69
C GLY A 194 13.39 -3.03 2.53
N SER A 195 12.97 -4.01 1.72
CA SER A 195 13.68 -4.45 0.52
C SER A 195 13.84 -3.35 -0.54
N LEU A 196 13.03 -2.28 -0.46
CA LEU A 196 13.09 -1.14 -1.37
C LEU A 196 14.15 -0.09 -0.99
N ARG A 197 14.87 -0.27 0.12
CA ARG A 197 15.96 0.64 0.54
C ARG A 197 17.00 0.89 -0.54
N ILE A 198 17.25 -0.11 -1.37
CA ILE A 198 18.19 0.00 -2.48
C ILE A 198 17.81 1.12 -3.47
N LEU A 199 16.53 1.45 -3.63
CA LEU A 199 16.06 2.54 -4.49
C LEU A 199 16.38 3.93 -3.94
N LEU A 200 16.60 4.03 -2.63
CA LEU A 200 17.03 5.27 -1.97
C LEU A 200 18.56 5.38 -1.89
N GLN A 201 19.27 4.25 -1.92
CA GLN A 201 20.74 4.25 -1.86
C GLN A 201 21.36 4.38 -3.25
N ASN A 202 20.71 3.78 -4.25
CA ASN A 202 21.18 3.74 -5.63
C ASN A 202 20.15 4.42 -6.54
N LYS A 203 20.66 5.21 -7.48
CA LYS A 203 19.83 5.81 -8.54
C LYS A 203 19.23 4.70 -9.40
N SER A 204 17.91 4.56 -9.38
CA SER A 204 17.17 3.68 -10.30
C SER A 204 17.47 4.04 -11.77
N GLU A 205 17.52 3.05 -12.65
CA GLU A 205 17.73 3.23 -14.09
C GLU A 205 16.69 4.19 -14.69
N ASN A 206 15.45 4.11 -14.22
CA ASN A 206 14.33 4.94 -14.67
C ASN A 206 14.25 6.30 -13.96
N CYS A 207 15.31 6.73 -13.26
CA CYS A 207 15.37 7.97 -12.52
C CYS A 207 16.53 8.85 -13.03
N SER A 208 16.23 10.08 -13.43
CA SER A 208 17.26 11.05 -13.81
C SER A 208 18.10 11.44 -12.59
N GLN A 209 19.33 11.92 -12.81
CA GLN A 209 20.19 12.36 -11.70
C GLN A 209 19.55 13.54 -10.94
N GLU A 210 18.88 14.44 -11.65
CA GLU A 210 18.18 15.57 -11.04
C GLU A 210 16.98 15.10 -10.20
N ASP A 211 16.14 14.22 -10.74
CA ASP A 211 15.02 13.63 -9.97
C ASP A 211 15.54 12.92 -8.72
N TYR A 212 16.63 12.16 -8.83
CA TYR A 212 17.21 11.45 -7.70
C TYR A 212 17.66 12.40 -6.58
N ILE A 213 18.35 13.49 -6.93
CA ILE A 213 18.76 14.51 -5.97
C ILE A 213 17.53 15.19 -5.35
N ASP A 214 16.52 15.50 -6.15
CA ASP A 214 15.33 16.21 -5.66
C ASP A 214 14.45 15.30 -4.78
N ILE A 215 14.39 14.00 -5.05
CA ILE A 215 13.78 12.99 -4.16
C ILE A 215 14.46 13.02 -2.79
N HIS A 216 15.79 12.98 -2.74
CA HIS A 216 16.54 13.02 -1.49
C HIS A 216 16.30 14.32 -0.71
N ARG A 217 16.24 15.46 -1.41
CA ARG A 217 15.87 16.74 -0.78
C ARG A 217 14.45 16.72 -0.24
N MET A 218 13.49 16.18 -1.00
CA MET A 218 12.11 16.06 -0.57
C MET A 218 11.98 15.21 0.69
N ILE A 219 12.69 14.07 0.76
CA ILE A 219 12.75 13.21 1.95
C ILE A 219 13.34 13.99 3.13
N ALA A 220 14.48 14.66 2.94
CA ALA A 220 15.13 15.42 4.00
C ALA A 220 14.21 16.52 4.57
N PHE A 221 13.57 17.30 3.69
CA PHE A 221 12.63 18.35 4.11
C PHE A 221 11.35 17.79 4.75
N SER A 222 10.83 16.67 4.24
CA SER A 222 9.67 15.99 4.85
C SER A 222 9.99 15.53 6.28
N LYS A 223 11.16 14.93 6.50
CA LYS A 223 11.62 14.53 7.84
C LYS A 223 11.84 15.73 8.74
N TRP A 224 12.47 16.78 8.22
CA TRP A 224 12.70 18.02 8.95
C TRP A 224 11.38 18.68 9.41
N LYS A 225 10.34 18.67 8.56
CA LYS A 225 9.00 19.14 8.96
C LYS A 225 8.39 18.30 10.08
N LEU A 226 8.52 16.97 10.03
CA LEU A 226 7.97 16.06 11.05
C LEU A 226 8.60 16.26 12.45
N VAL A 227 9.89 16.61 12.52
CA VAL A 227 10.58 16.87 13.79
C VAL A 227 10.44 18.32 14.29
N GLY A 228 9.48 19.08 13.75
CA GLY A 228 9.18 20.43 14.23
C GLY A 228 10.03 21.53 13.60
N GLY A 229 10.38 21.40 12.32
CA GLY A 229 11.15 22.39 11.54
C GLY A 229 10.63 23.83 11.55
N PHE A 230 9.46 24.10 12.12
CA PHE A 230 8.97 25.43 12.47
C PHE A 230 8.53 25.53 13.95
N ASN A 231 9.38 25.18 14.91
CA ASN A 231 9.31 25.84 16.22
C ASN A 231 9.83 27.29 16.08
N THR A 232 9.12 28.10 15.28
CA THR A 232 9.25 29.55 15.23
C THR A 232 8.45 30.19 16.36
N THR A 233 8.77 29.81 17.60
CA THR A 233 8.41 30.62 18.80
C THR A 233 9.60 31.46 19.26
N ILE A 234 10.74 31.43 18.54
CA ILE A 234 11.90 32.29 18.79
C ILE A 234 12.29 33.02 17.50
N LEU A 235 11.36 33.81 16.97
CA LEU A 235 11.67 35.03 16.22
C LEU A 235 10.53 36.00 16.55
N ASN A 236 10.42 36.30 17.85
CA ASN A 236 9.68 37.47 18.30
C ASN A 236 10.44 38.68 17.74
N PRO A 237 9.82 39.54 16.93
CA PRO A 237 10.46 40.76 16.46
C PRO A 237 10.63 41.67 17.67
N LEU A 238 11.83 41.66 18.26
CA LEU A 238 12.32 42.80 19.05
C LEU A 238 12.61 43.97 18.11
N LEU A 239 11.56 44.43 17.42
CA LEU A 239 11.47 45.67 16.67
C LEU A 239 9.98 46.04 16.58
N VAL A 240 9.35 46.25 17.74
CA VAL A 240 8.23 47.20 17.90
C VAL A 240 8.33 47.85 19.29
N ASN A 241 8.87 49.07 19.28
CA ASN A 241 8.57 50.18 20.20
C ASN A 241 8.97 50.08 21.68
N ASN A 242 10.18 50.58 22.01
CA ASN A 242 10.44 51.79 22.81
C ASN A 242 11.84 51.74 23.43
#